data_AF-A0A949EUE7-F1
#
_entry.id   AF-A0A949EUE7-F1
#
_cell.length_a   1.000
_cell.length_b   1.000
_cell.length_c   1.000
_cell.angle_alpha   90.00
_cell.angle_beta   90.00
_cell.angle_gamma   90.00
#
_symmetry.space_group_name_H-M   'P 1'
#
loop_
_entity.id
_entity.type
_entity.pdbx_description
1 polymer ?
#
loop_
_entity_poly.entity_id
_entity_poly.type
_entity_poly.pdbx_seq_one_letter_code
_entity_poly.pdbx_strand_id
1 'polypeptide(L)'
;KDNVVKEFMEWNKNSFKLDKNINEKDFFQASKITLALANMYIKYKLDALALNDVCDELHRNVGLRPCLYPEIYNEIGAVIGFEGDIGCTMAMYMLYLFTKRPVGFTEILNFNPQEGTINAGHPGPNNPLLAESCKDITIVPDVEYMDSDYENANSATLEFIVAPGRVTMVNILDIGDDIQMIISNGTSLGGHKRLTAFPHFCIKTDVPVLEFLEKVIKAGSTQHFAVVHGDVIKELMDLCSILDLKVVKI
;
A
#
# COMPACT_ATOMS: atom_id res chain seq x y z
N LYS A 1 19.11 -15.95 7.93
CA LYS A 1 20.04 -16.19 9.06
C LYS A 1 19.82 -15.10 10.09
N ASP A 2 19.92 -15.39 11.38
CA ASP A 2 19.56 -14.43 12.44
C ASP A 2 20.37 -13.14 12.42
N ASN A 3 21.63 -13.19 11.98
CA ASN A 3 22.46 -11.99 11.82
C ASN A 3 21.87 -11.00 10.79
N VAL A 4 21.37 -11.51 9.65
CA VAL A 4 20.73 -10.69 8.60
C VAL A 4 19.45 -10.05 9.14
N VAL A 5 18.69 -10.78 9.96
CA VAL A 5 17.48 -10.23 10.61
C VAL A 5 17.85 -9.09 11.55
N LYS A 6 18.90 -9.27 12.37
CA LYS A 6 19.38 -8.22 13.29
C LYS A 6 19.91 -7.00 12.56
N GLU A 7 20.65 -7.18 11.45
CA GLU A 7 21.11 -6.07 10.60
C GLU A 7 19.92 -5.28 10.02
N PHE A 8 18.88 -5.97 9.55
CA PHE A 8 17.65 -5.33 9.07
C PHE A 8 16.90 -4.58 10.19
N MET A 9 16.80 -5.16 11.39
CA MET A 9 16.20 -4.48 12.54
C MET A 9 16.99 -3.21 12.90
N GLU A 10 18.31 -3.27 12.90
CA GLU A 10 19.16 -2.13 13.24
C GLU A 10 19.06 -1.03 12.19
N TRP A 11 19.02 -1.39 10.92
CA TRP A 11 18.73 -0.45 9.84
C TRP A 11 17.37 0.23 10.05
N ASN A 12 16.31 -0.52 10.36
CA ASN A 12 14.99 0.04 10.63
C ASN A 12 14.98 1.01 11.82
N LYS A 13 15.66 0.65 12.92
CA LYS A 13 15.80 1.52 14.11
C LYS A 13 16.57 2.81 13.83
N ASN A 14 17.52 2.76 12.88
CA ASN A 14 18.31 3.92 12.48
C ASN A 14 17.57 4.80 11.46
N SER A 15 16.71 4.21 10.63
CA SER A 15 15.95 4.91 9.59
C SER A 15 14.65 5.52 10.10
N PHE A 16 13.95 4.82 11.02
CA PHE A 16 12.60 5.15 11.45
C PHE A 16 12.51 5.26 12.97
N LYS A 17 11.49 5.97 13.47
CA LYS A 17 11.17 5.97 14.89
C LYS A 17 10.58 4.62 15.28
N LEU A 18 10.89 4.13 16.48
CA LEU A 18 10.30 2.90 17.02
C LEU A 18 9.36 3.26 18.17
N ASP A 19 8.11 2.81 18.10
CA ASP A 19 7.17 2.97 19.20
C ASP A 19 7.58 2.12 20.41
N LYS A 20 7.39 2.67 21.61
CA LYS A 20 7.77 2.01 22.87
C LYS A 20 7.01 0.70 23.15
N ASN A 21 5.86 0.51 22.51
CA ASN A 21 5.03 -0.68 22.68
C ASN A 21 5.47 -1.84 21.76
N ILE A 22 6.40 -1.60 20.82
CA ILE A 22 7.02 -2.68 20.06
C ILE A 22 8.00 -3.44 20.96
N ASN A 23 7.71 -4.71 21.17
CA ASN A 23 8.65 -5.61 21.86
C ASN A 23 9.64 -6.23 20.86
N GLU A 24 10.82 -6.60 21.37
CA GLU A 24 11.92 -7.07 20.54
C GLU A 24 11.67 -8.44 19.88
N LYS A 25 10.89 -9.31 20.52
CA LYS A 25 10.53 -10.63 19.98
C LYS A 25 9.69 -10.47 18.72
N ASP A 26 8.61 -9.70 18.79
CA ASP A 26 7.68 -9.51 17.68
C ASP A 26 8.34 -8.73 16.54
N PHE A 27 9.17 -7.73 16.87
CA PHE A 27 9.92 -7.01 15.85
C PHE A 27 10.93 -7.91 15.12
N PHE A 28 11.59 -8.83 15.84
CA PHE A 28 12.48 -9.82 15.23
C PHE A 28 11.70 -10.77 14.30
N GLN A 29 10.52 -11.24 14.71
CA GLN A 29 9.71 -12.11 13.85
C GLN A 29 9.19 -11.36 12.62
N ALA A 30 8.65 -10.15 12.77
CA ALA A 30 8.21 -9.31 11.66
C ALA A 30 9.33 -9.07 10.65
N SER A 31 10.55 -8.77 11.15
CA SER A 31 11.76 -8.61 10.34
C SER A 31 12.15 -9.89 9.60
N LYS A 32 12.10 -11.03 10.27
CA LYS A 32 12.44 -12.33 9.67
C LYS A 32 11.47 -12.71 8.56
N ILE A 33 10.17 -12.53 8.77
CA ILE A 33 9.13 -12.84 7.79
C ILE A 33 9.21 -11.89 6.60
N THR A 34 9.44 -10.60 6.83
CA THR A 34 9.67 -9.61 5.78
C THR A 34 10.83 -10.01 4.86
N LEU A 35 11.97 -10.40 5.44
CA LEU A 35 13.12 -10.87 4.69
C LEU A 35 12.86 -12.22 3.98
N ALA A 36 12.05 -13.09 4.57
CA ALA A 36 11.65 -14.34 3.92
C ALA A 36 10.82 -14.08 2.67
N LEU A 37 9.88 -13.12 2.74
CA LEU A 37 9.08 -12.69 1.59
C LEU A 37 9.95 -12.06 0.51
N ALA A 38 10.87 -11.16 0.88
CA ALA A 38 11.90 -10.63 -0.03
C ALA A 38 12.71 -11.73 -0.73
N ASN A 39 13.12 -12.77 -0.01
CA ASN A 39 13.83 -13.90 -0.61
C ASN A 39 12.97 -14.68 -1.62
N MET A 40 11.65 -14.73 -1.45
CA MET A 40 10.75 -15.33 -2.44
C MET A 40 10.75 -14.55 -3.75
N TYR A 41 10.73 -13.22 -3.68
CA TYR A 41 10.83 -12.37 -4.88
C TYR A 41 12.11 -12.66 -5.67
N ILE A 42 13.26 -12.76 -4.99
CA ILE A 42 14.54 -13.07 -5.65
C ILE A 42 14.58 -14.50 -6.19
N LYS A 43 14.15 -15.48 -5.38
CA LYS A 43 14.19 -16.89 -5.74
C LYS A 43 13.34 -17.20 -6.97
N TYR A 44 12.12 -16.63 -7.02
CA TYR A 44 11.15 -16.89 -8.07
C TYR A 44 11.12 -15.82 -9.15
N LYS A 45 11.95 -14.77 -9.04
CA LYS A 45 12.03 -13.62 -9.96
C LYS A 45 10.66 -12.97 -10.16
N LEU A 46 10.01 -12.64 -9.05
CA LEU A 46 8.68 -12.02 -9.07
C LEU A 46 8.79 -10.51 -9.31
N ASP A 47 7.92 -10.00 -10.18
CA ASP A 47 7.72 -8.57 -10.38
C ASP A 47 6.60 -8.02 -9.47
N ALA A 48 5.61 -8.86 -9.19
CA ALA A 48 4.45 -8.51 -8.39
C ALA A 48 3.93 -9.73 -7.62
N LEU A 49 3.35 -9.49 -6.44
CA LEU A 49 2.65 -10.51 -5.65
C LEU A 49 1.38 -9.88 -5.06
N ALA A 50 0.24 -10.54 -5.28
CA ALA A 50 -0.98 -10.27 -4.52
C ALA A 50 -0.96 -11.19 -3.30
N LEU A 51 -0.49 -10.68 -2.16
CA LEU A 51 -0.44 -11.43 -0.91
C LEU A 51 -1.83 -11.39 -0.27
N ASN A 52 -2.39 -12.56 0.08
CA ASN A 52 -3.57 -12.61 0.93
C ASN A 52 -3.13 -12.57 2.40
N ASP A 53 -2.83 -11.37 2.88
CA ASP A 53 -2.33 -11.06 4.21
C ASP A 53 -3.42 -11.07 5.30
N VAL A 54 -4.69 -11.26 4.92
CA VAL A 54 -5.83 -11.43 5.85
C VAL A 54 -6.25 -12.89 6.02
N CYS A 55 -5.59 -13.83 5.33
CA CYS A 55 -5.95 -15.25 5.39
C CYS A 55 -5.49 -15.90 6.71
N ASP A 56 -6.41 -16.58 7.39
CA ASP A 56 -6.13 -17.38 8.59
C ASP A 56 -4.96 -18.36 8.42
N GLU A 57 -4.82 -18.97 7.24
CA GLU A 57 -3.76 -19.93 6.96
C GLU A 57 -2.38 -19.27 7.05
N LEU A 58 -2.25 -18.03 6.56
CA LEU A 58 -1.02 -17.25 6.70
C LEU A 58 -0.77 -16.97 8.17
N HIS A 59 -1.76 -16.45 8.90
CA HIS A 59 -1.59 -16.10 10.31
C HIS A 59 -1.28 -17.30 11.21
N ARG A 60 -1.90 -18.47 10.98
CA ARG A 60 -1.60 -19.69 11.76
C ARG A 60 -0.20 -20.24 11.50
N ASN A 61 0.32 -20.10 10.27
CA ASN A 61 1.64 -20.63 9.92
C ASN A 61 2.78 -19.64 10.22
N VAL A 62 2.51 -18.33 10.09
CA VAL A 62 3.50 -17.25 10.19
C VAL A 62 3.45 -16.56 11.55
N GLY A 63 2.29 -16.55 12.21
CA GLY A 63 2.05 -15.95 13.52
C GLY A 63 1.85 -14.44 13.51
N LEU A 64 1.89 -13.79 12.34
CA LEU A 64 1.75 -12.33 12.18
C LEU A 64 1.34 -11.95 10.75
N ARG A 65 0.86 -10.71 10.59
CA ARG A 65 0.75 -10.04 9.29
C ARG A 65 2.09 -9.37 8.92
N PRO A 66 2.68 -9.64 7.73
CA PRO A 66 3.92 -9.00 7.30
C PRO A 66 3.66 -7.54 6.92
N CYS A 67 4.28 -6.57 7.60
CA CYS A 67 4.03 -5.14 7.36
C CYS A 67 5.30 -4.27 7.16
N LEU A 68 6.51 -4.82 7.33
CA LEU A 68 7.75 -4.05 7.12
C LEU A 68 8.21 -4.11 5.66
N TYR A 69 8.91 -3.07 5.21
CA TYR A 69 9.36 -2.94 3.82
C TYR A 69 10.86 -3.22 3.65
N PRO A 70 11.27 -4.23 2.86
CA PRO A 70 12.66 -4.47 2.52
C PRO A 70 13.09 -3.67 1.27
N GLU A 71 14.29 -3.07 1.31
CA GLU A 71 14.81 -2.19 0.23
C GLU A 71 14.93 -2.90 -1.13
N ILE A 72 15.12 -4.22 -1.13
CA ILE A 72 15.23 -5.03 -2.34
C ILE A 72 14.05 -4.87 -3.31
N TYR A 73 12.85 -4.56 -2.81
CA TYR A 73 11.69 -4.31 -3.68
C TYR A 73 11.92 -3.09 -4.59
N ASN A 74 12.59 -2.04 -4.09
CA ASN A 74 12.98 -0.90 -4.90
C ASN A 74 14.05 -1.28 -5.93
N GLU A 75 15.05 -2.06 -5.51
CA GLU A 75 16.18 -2.44 -6.37
C GLU A 75 15.74 -3.26 -7.59
N ILE A 76 14.80 -4.19 -7.39
CA ILE A 76 14.30 -5.05 -8.47
C ILE A 76 13.05 -4.48 -9.16
N GLY A 77 12.50 -3.39 -8.65
CA GLY A 77 11.29 -2.77 -9.18
C GLY A 77 10.02 -3.61 -9.00
N ALA A 78 9.91 -4.26 -7.85
CA ALA A 78 8.78 -5.11 -7.52
C ALA A 78 7.71 -4.38 -6.70
N VAL A 79 6.47 -4.84 -6.85
CA VAL A 79 5.32 -4.39 -6.04
C VAL A 79 4.72 -5.55 -5.25
N ILE A 80 4.05 -5.22 -4.16
CA ILE A 80 3.27 -6.16 -3.37
C ILE A 80 1.90 -5.53 -3.10
N GLY A 81 0.83 -6.21 -3.50
CA GLY A 81 -0.52 -5.85 -3.13
C GLY A 81 -1.07 -6.80 -2.06
N PHE A 82 -2.18 -6.39 -1.47
CA PHE A 82 -2.73 -6.97 -0.25
C PHE A 82 -4.11 -7.58 -0.50
N GLU A 83 -4.59 -8.35 0.49
CA GLU A 83 -5.87 -9.07 0.51
C GLU A 83 -6.08 -10.02 -0.68
N GLY A 84 -5.00 -10.41 -1.37
CA GLY A 84 -5.08 -11.19 -2.60
C GLY A 84 -5.68 -10.43 -3.78
N ASP A 85 -5.75 -9.09 -3.72
CA ASP A 85 -6.32 -8.25 -4.78
C ASP A 85 -5.36 -8.15 -5.99
N ILE A 86 -5.57 -9.04 -6.95
CA ILE A 86 -4.80 -9.09 -8.19
C ILE A 86 -5.03 -7.81 -9.04
N GLY A 87 -6.24 -7.25 -9.04
CA GLY A 87 -6.57 -6.06 -9.83
C GLY A 87 -5.78 -4.83 -9.37
N CYS A 88 -5.82 -4.55 -8.07
CA CYS A 88 -5.04 -3.47 -7.47
C CYS A 88 -3.53 -3.74 -7.57
N THR A 89 -3.07 -4.99 -7.38
CA THR A 89 -1.66 -5.36 -7.57
C THR A 89 -1.17 -5.08 -9.00
N MET A 90 -1.97 -5.41 -10.01
CA MET A 90 -1.65 -5.10 -11.41
C MET A 90 -1.65 -3.60 -11.67
N ALA A 91 -2.60 -2.86 -11.11
CA ALA A 91 -2.62 -1.40 -11.17
C ALA A 91 -1.34 -0.80 -10.56
N MET A 92 -0.88 -1.31 -9.41
CA MET A 92 0.38 -0.88 -8.80
C MET A 92 1.57 -1.11 -9.73
N TYR A 93 1.67 -2.32 -10.30
CA TYR A 93 2.80 -2.66 -11.17
C TYR A 93 2.80 -1.79 -12.43
N MET A 94 1.63 -1.56 -13.04
CA MET A 94 1.49 -0.68 -14.20
C MET A 94 1.92 0.76 -13.89
N LEU A 95 1.46 1.33 -12.77
CA LEU A 95 1.86 2.66 -12.32
C LEU A 95 3.37 2.73 -12.06
N TYR A 96 3.95 1.69 -11.46
CA TYR A 96 5.40 1.59 -11.28
C TYR A 96 6.13 1.54 -12.63
N LEU A 97 5.64 0.78 -13.62
CA LEU A 97 6.28 0.71 -14.93
C LEU A 97 6.31 2.06 -15.65
N PHE A 98 5.25 2.86 -15.57
CA PHE A 98 5.20 4.20 -16.18
C PHE A 98 6.07 5.22 -15.46
N THR A 99 6.09 5.17 -14.12
CA THR A 99 6.67 6.26 -13.32
C THR A 99 8.05 5.95 -12.77
N LYS A 100 8.36 4.67 -12.56
CA LYS A 100 9.48 4.17 -11.74
C LYS A 100 9.49 4.78 -10.33
N ARG A 101 8.30 5.11 -9.80
CA ARG A 101 8.10 5.70 -8.47
C ARG A 101 7.44 4.70 -7.51
N PRO A 102 7.62 4.90 -6.19
CA PRO A 102 6.82 4.20 -5.18
C PRO A 102 5.33 4.30 -5.45
N VAL A 103 4.61 3.19 -5.32
CA VAL A 103 3.16 3.12 -5.49
C VAL A 103 2.53 2.64 -4.19
N GLY A 104 1.49 3.33 -3.73
CA GLY A 104 0.72 2.94 -2.56
C GLY A 104 -0.40 1.98 -2.93
N PHE A 105 -0.60 0.96 -2.11
CA PHE A 105 -1.85 0.18 -2.07
C PHE A 105 -2.72 0.80 -0.98
N THR A 106 -3.95 1.17 -1.31
CA THR A 106 -4.83 1.89 -0.39
C THR A 106 -6.25 1.37 -0.45
N GLU A 107 -7.00 1.53 0.63
CA GLU A 107 -8.45 1.47 0.67
C GLU A 107 -9.00 2.83 1.10
N ILE A 108 -10.20 3.21 0.63
CA ILE A 108 -10.83 4.48 1.07
C ILE A 108 -11.49 4.26 2.43
N LEU A 109 -10.88 4.78 3.50
CA LEU A 109 -11.32 4.55 4.87
C LEU A 109 -12.35 5.57 5.37
N ASN A 110 -12.19 6.84 4.99
CA ASN A 110 -13.17 7.89 5.29
C ASN A 110 -13.01 9.10 4.36
N PHE A 111 -13.94 10.05 4.46
CA PHE A 111 -13.96 11.27 3.65
C PHE A 111 -14.48 12.48 4.45
N ASN A 112 -14.11 13.68 4.00
CA ASN A 112 -14.57 14.95 4.53
C ASN A 112 -15.15 15.83 3.41
N PRO A 113 -16.48 16.01 3.34
CA PRO A 113 -17.13 16.84 2.32
C PRO A 113 -16.75 18.32 2.36
N GLN A 114 -16.45 18.88 3.53
CA GLN A 114 -16.12 20.30 3.69
C GLN A 114 -14.72 20.59 3.15
N GLU A 115 -13.78 19.68 3.39
CA GLU A 115 -12.40 19.78 2.89
C GLU A 115 -12.26 19.25 1.45
N GLY A 116 -13.22 18.44 1.00
CA GLY A 116 -13.17 17.76 -0.30
C GLY A 116 -12.12 16.65 -0.35
N THR A 117 -11.91 15.95 0.77
CA THR A 117 -10.81 14.99 0.94
C THR A 117 -11.31 13.57 1.21
N ILE A 118 -10.52 12.59 0.79
CA ILE A 118 -10.56 11.20 1.28
C ILE A 118 -9.30 10.91 2.08
N ASN A 119 -9.41 10.08 3.11
CA ASN A 119 -8.25 9.44 3.72
C ASN A 119 -8.22 7.99 3.24
N ALA A 120 -7.14 7.62 2.56
CA ALA A 120 -6.97 6.31 1.96
C ALA A 120 -5.64 5.70 2.37
N GLY A 121 -5.64 4.48 2.89
CA GLY A 121 -4.46 3.82 3.42
C GLY A 121 -4.65 2.32 3.47
N HIS A 122 -3.63 1.56 3.81
CA HIS A 122 -3.76 0.13 4.07
C HIS A 122 -2.54 -0.30 4.91
N PRO A 123 -2.70 -1.18 5.92
CA PRO A 123 -1.56 -1.82 6.58
C PRO A 123 -0.74 -2.66 5.59
N GLY A 124 0.40 -3.19 6.02
CA GLY A 124 1.27 -3.98 5.14
C GLY A 124 2.48 -3.19 4.63
N PRO A 125 3.37 -3.85 3.87
CA PRO A 125 4.63 -3.30 3.39
C PRO A 125 4.41 -2.28 2.27
N ASN A 126 3.78 -1.16 2.58
CA ASN A 126 3.79 0.02 1.73
C ASN A 126 5.20 0.62 1.70
N ASN A 127 5.57 1.19 0.55
CA ASN A 127 6.91 1.70 0.33
C ASN A 127 7.17 2.97 1.17
N PRO A 128 8.17 2.97 2.08
CA PRO A 128 8.46 4.12 2.95
C PRO A 128 8.91 5.36 2.16
N LEU A 129 9.36 5.21 0.91
CA LEU A 129 9.71 6.33 0.03
C LEU A 129 8.49 7.15 -0.43
N LEU A 130 7.26 6.71 -0.11
CA LEU A 130 6.06 7.53 -0.25
C LEU A 130 6.03 8.66 0.80
N ALA A 131 6.66 8.50 1.96
CA ALA A 131 6.74 9.53 2.97
C ALA A 131 7.62 10.71 2.50
N GLU A 132 7.34 11.92 2.98
CA GLU A 132 8.18 13.08 2.70
C GLU A 132 9.59 12.93 3.30
N SER A 133 9.70 12.23 4.43
CA SER A 133 10.94 11.98 5.13
C SER A 133 10.85 10.70 5.97
N CYS A 134 11.92 9.91 6.00
CA CYS A 134 12.01 8.72 6.87
C CYS A 134 11.85 9.07 8.36
N LYS A 135 12.17 10.31 8.76
CA LYS A 135 12.01 10.78 10.15
C LYS A 135 10.55 10.91 10.58
N ASP A 136 9.62 10.95 9.63
CA ASP A 136 8.18 11.05 9.88
C ASP A 136 7.49 9.68 9.90
N ILE A 137 8.27 8.62 9.68
CA ILE A 137 7.84 7.23 9.77
C ILE A 137 8.07 6.71 11.19
N THR A 138 7.04 6.09 11.74
CA THR A 138 7.12 5.35 13.01
C THR A 138 6.78 3.89 12.75
N ILE A 139 7.59 2.97 13.27
CA ILE A 139 7.23 1.56 13.41
C ILE A 139 6.36 1.42 14.66
N VAL A 140 5.11 1.02 14.49
CA VAL A 140 4.11 0.87 15.54
C VAL A 140 3.55 -0.55 15.56
N PRO A 141 2.91 -1.00 16.65
CA PRO A 141 2.23 -2.29 16.66
C PRO A 141 1.11 -2.35 15.61
N ASP A 142 0.89 -3.53 15.05
CA ASP A 142 -0.25 -3.83 14.22
C ASP A 142 -1.52 -3.91 15.08
N VAL A 143 -2.23 -2.79 15.19
CA VAL A 143 -3.38 -2.65 16.08
C VAL A 143 -4.60 -3.47 15.66
N GLU A 144 -4.68 -3.89 14.39
CA GLU A 144 -5.84 -4.67 13.91
C GLU A 144 -5.82 -6.10 14.43
N TYR A 145 -4.62 -6.67 14.60
CA TYR A 145 -4.44 -8.04 15.05
C TYR A 145 -3.97 -8.14 16.51
N MET A 146 -3.73 -7.02 17.19
CA MET A 146 -3.21 -6.99 18.57
C MET A 146 -4.01 -7.83 19.57
N ASP A 147 -5.33 -7.93 19.42
CA ASP A 147 -6.23 -8.70 20.30
C ASP A 147 -6.50 -10.14 19.82
N SER A 148 -5.81 -10.60 18.77
CA SER A 148 -5.92 -11.97 18.25
C SER A 148 -5.15 -12.99 19.10
N ASP A 149 -5.37 -14.28 18.84
CA ASP A 149 -4.65 -15.39 19.47
C ASP A 149 -3.37 -15.80 18.71
N TYR A 150 -2.97 -15.02 17.70
CA TYR A 150 -1.77 -15.29 16.91
C TYR A 150 -0.48 -15.06 17.73
N GLU A 151 0.53 -15.90 17.50
CA GLU A 151 1.75 -15.94 18.34
C GLU A 151 2.48 -14.60 18.46
N ASN A 152 2.49 -13.81 17.38
CA ASN A 152 3.15 -12.51 17.29
C ASN A 152 2.16 -11.44 16.80
N ALA A 153 0.94 -11.47 17.36
CA ALA A 153 -0.19 -10.56 17.10
C ALA A 153 0.20 -9.06 17.19
N ASN A 154 1.11 -8.71 18.11
CA ASN A 154 1.68 -7.36 18.26
C ASN A 154 2.85 -7.08 17.30
N SER A 155 2.71 -7.55 16.06
CA SER A 155 3.67 -7.38 14.97
C SER A 155 3.91 -5.90 14.62
N ALA A 156 4.94 -5.63 13.82
CA ALA A 156 5.39 -4.28 13.51
C ALA A 156 4.86 -3.82 12.13
N THR A 157 4.22 -2.65 12.09
CA THR A 157 3.77 -1.97 10.87
C THR A 157 4.37 -0.57 10.74
N LEU A 158 4.43 -0.04 9.52
CA LEU A 158 4.88 1.34 9.28
C LEU A 158 3.68 2.30 9.41
N GLU A 159 3.89 3.42 10.08
CA GLU A 159 2.89 4.49 10.20
C GLU A 159 3.49 5.81 9.69
N PHE A 160 2.91 6.33 8.61
CA PHE A 160 3.28 7.62 8.02
C PHE A 160 2.16 8.17 7.16
N ILE A 161 2.24 9.47 6.86
CA ILE A 161 1.42 10.10 5.84
C ILE A 161 2.26 10.33 4.58
N VAL A 162 1.66 10.04 3.43
CA VAL A 162 2.31 10.20 2.12
C VAL A 162 2.57 11.67 1.80
N ALA A 163 3.72 11.95 1.20
CA ALA A 163 4.18 13.29 0.83
C ALA A 163 3.13 14.08 0.03
N PRO A 164 3.11 15.42 0.16
CA PRO A 164 2.20 16.24 -0.64
C PRO A 164 2.53 16.17 -2.13
N GLY A 165 1.51 16.28 -2.99
CA GLY A 165 1.72 16.36 -4.44
C GLY A 165 0.57 15.81 -5.27
N ARG A 166 0.65 16.06 -6.59
CA ARG A 166 -0.30 15.51 -7.57
C ARG A 166 -0.25 13.99 -7.55
N VAL A 167 -1.41 13.33 -7.55
CA VAL A 167 -1.50 11.86 -7.58
C VAL A 167 -2.47 11.37 -8.67
N THR A 168 -2.23 10.16 -9.14
CA THR A 168 -3.15 9.38 -9.97
C THR A 168 -3.57 8.14 -9.18
N MET A 169 -4.88 7.88 -9.14
CA MET A 169 -5.50 6.75 -8.47
C MET A 169 -6.09 5.81 -9.53
N VAL A 170 -5.84 4.51 -9.38
CA VAL A 170 -6.30 3.48 -10.32
C VAL A 170 -6.93 2.32 -9.57
N ASN A 171 -8.12 1.91 -10.02
CA ASN A 171 -8.76 0.66 -9.64
C ASN A 171 -8.97 -0.17 -10.92
N ILE A 172 -8.73 -1.49 -10.84
CA ILE A 172 -8.93 -2.43 -11.96
C ILE A 172 -9.83 -3.55 -11.45
N LEU A 173 -10.88 -3.86 -12.21
CA LEU A 173 -11.86 -4.87 -11.88
C LEU A 173 -12.19 -5.74 -13.09
N ASP A 174 -12.44 -7.02 -12.83
CA ASP A 174 -13.07 -7.92 -13.79
C ASP A 174 -14.59 -7.75 -13.70
N ILE A 175 -15.23 -7.38 -14.81
CA ILE A 175 -16.69 -7.19 -14.91
C ILE A 175 -17.38 -8.32 -15.69
N GLY A 176 -16.72 -9.48 -15.81
CA GLY A 176 -17.21 -10.68 -16.48
C GLY A 176 -16.74 -10.74 -17.93
N ASP A 177 -17.41 -10.00 -18.81
CA ASP A 177 -17.10 -10.03 -20.26
C ASP A 177 -15.92 -9.10 -20.64
N ASP A 178 -15.44 -8.28 -19.71
CA ASP A 178 -14.42 -7.26 -19.94
C ASP A 178 -13.66 -6.94 -18.63
N ILE A 179 -12.53 -6.25 -18.74
CA ILE A 179 -11.80 -5.65 -17.63
C ILE A 179 -12.01 -4.14 -17.65
N GLN A 180 -12.43 -3.57 -16.53
CA GLN A 180 -12.66 -2.14 -16.39
C GLN A 180 -11.56 -1.49 -15.54
N MET A 181 -11.04 -0.35 -16.02
CA MET A 181 -10.15 0.53 -15.27
C MET A 181 -10.87 1.82 -14.86
N ILE A 182 -10.85 2.11 -13.56
CA ILE A 182 -11.29 3.40 -13.02
C ILE A 182 -10.06 4.26 -12.78
N ILE A 183 -10.03 5.46 -13.37
CA ILE A 183 -8.89 6.37 -13.29
C ILE A 183 -9.37 7.70 -12.75
N SER A 184 -8.70 8.23 -11.73
CA SER A 184 -8.96 9.56 -11.18
C SER A 184 -7.66 10.23 -10.80
N ASN A 185 -7.67 11.56 -10.79
CA ASN A 185 -6.62 12.31 -10.12
C ASN A 185 -7.07 12.92 -8.79
N GLY A 186 -6.09 13.38 -8.03
CA GLY A 186 -6.27 14.24 -6.89
C GLY A 186 -4.95 14.87 -6.47
N THR A 187 -4.91 15.42 -5.27
CA THR A 187 -3.70 15.97 -4.66
C THR A 187 -3.54 15.39 -3.25
N SER A 188 -2.46 14.66 -3.01
CA SER A 188 -2.04 14.30 -1.65
C SER A 188 -1.67 15.58 -0.90
N LEU A 189 -2.24 15.79 0.28
CA LEU A 189 -2.03 16.99 1.08
C LEU A 189 -0.84 16.87 2.05
N GLY A 190 -0.38 15.66 2.35
CA GLY A 190 0.64 15.41 3.37
C GLY A 190 0.29 16.02 4.74
N GLY A 191 1.30 16.37 5.53
CA GLY A 191 1.14 17.10 6.79
C GLY A 191 0.90 16.19 8.00
N HIS A 192 -0.17 16.41 8.77
CA HIS A 192 -0.45 15.63 9.98
C HIS A 192 -1.09 14.28 9.64
N LYS A 193 -0.76 13.22 10.37
CA LYS A 193 -1.42 11.91 10.21
C LYS A 193 -2.92 12.02 10.56
N ARG A 194 -3.79 11.48 9.70
CA ARG A 194 -5.25 11.35 9.94
C ARG A 194 -5.68 9.96 10.35
N LEU A 195 -4.83 8.97 10.09
CA LEU A 195 -5.06 7.58 10.49
C LEU A 195 -3.93 7.12 11.41
N THR A 196 -4.27 6.22 12.32
CA THR A 196 -3.35 5.59 13.27
C THR A 196 -2.96 4.22 12.74
N ALA A 197 -1.70 3.83 12.90
CA ALA A 197 -1.14 2.52 12.54
C ALA A 197 -1.17 2.14 11.05
N PHE A 198 -1.42 3.09 10.15
CA PHE A 198 -1.43 2.85 8.71
C PHE A 198 -0.57 3.86 7.94
N PRO A 199 0.18 3.42 6.92
CA PRO A 199 0.58 4.24 5.79
C PRO A 199 -0.68 4.77 5.10
N HIS A 200 -0.79 6.08 4.93
CA HIS A 200 -1.98 6.65 4.30
C HIS A 200 -1.75 7.96 3.57
N PHE A 201 -2.65 8.24 2.64
CA PHE A 201 -2.81 9.49 1.95
C PHE A 201 -3.97 10.28 2.56
N CYS A 202 -3.87 11.60 2.51
CA CYS A 202 -5.02 12.49 2.56
C CYS A 202 -5.15 13.14 1.19
N ILE A 203 -6.11 12.71 0.38
CA ILE A 203 -6.23 13.11 -1.02
C ILE A 203 -7.39 14.07 -1.17
N LYS A 204 -7.11 15.29 -1.63
CA LYS A 204 -8.15 16.17 -2.15
C LYS A 204 -8.50 15.73 -3.57
N THR A 205 -9.74 15.34 -3.80
CA THR A 205 -10.21 14.90 -5.13
C THR A 205 -10.37 16.11 -6.05
N ASP A 206 -10.17 15.91 -7.35
CA ASP A 206 -10.30 17.01 -8.33
C ASP A 206 -11.75 17.45 -8.54
N VAL A 207 -12.67 16.49 -8.49
CA VAL A 207 -14.12 16.73 -8.40
C VAL A 207 -14.54 16.81 -6.93
N PRO A 208 -15.69 17.41 -6.59
CA PRO A 208 -16.23 17.37 -5.24
C PRO A 208 -16.24 15.94 -4.69
N VAL A 209 -15.78 15.72 -3.45
CA VAL A 209 -15.56 14.36 -2.94
C VAL A 209 -16.82 13.49 -2.95
N LEU A 210 -18.00 14.08 -2.74
CA LEU A 210 -19.27 13.36 -2.84
C LEU A 210 -19.57 12.90 -4.27
N GLU A 211 -19.21 13.71 -5.27
CA GLU A 211 -19.32 13.34 -6.69
C GLU A 211 -18.31 12.25 -7.05
N PHE A 212 -17.07 12.33 -6.55
CA PHE A 212 -16.06 11.28 -6.70
C PHE A 212 -16.58 9.94 -6.15
N LEU A 213 -17.09 9.93 -4.91
CA LEU A 213 -17.63 8.75 -4.26
C LEU A 213 -18.83 8.17 -5.01
N GLU A 214 -19.76 9.03 -5.45
CA GLU A 214 -20.91 8.60 -6.26
C GLU A 214 -20.47 7.93 -7.56
N LYS A 215 -19.46 8.49 -8.25
CA LYS A 215 -18.93 7.94 -9.51
C LYS A 215 -18.22 6.60 -9.29
N VAL A 216 -17.36 6.46 -8.28
CA VAL A 216 -16.68 5.16 -8.00
C VAL A 216 -17.68 4.07 -7.61
N ILE A 217 -18.72 4.41 -6.82
CA ILE A 217 -19.79 3.47 -6.45
C ILE A 217 -20.58 3.04 -7.67
N LYS A 218 -21.01 3.99 -8.51
CA LYS A 218 -21.75 3.69 -9.76
C LYS A 218 -20.92 2.87 -10.75
N ALA A 219 -19.60 3.04 -10.75
CA ALA A 219 -18.68 2.27 -11.57
C ALA A 219 -18.49 0.83 -11.07
N GLY A 220 -18.90 0.51 -9.84
CA GLY A 220 -18.73 -0.81 -9.23
C GLY A 220 -17.33 -1.06 -8.70
N SER A 221 -16.59 0.00 -8.32
CA SER A 221 -15.23 -0.12 -7.76
C SER A 221 -15.17 -1.10 -6.59
N THR A 222 -14.06 -1.83 -6.49
CA THR A 222 -13.67 -2.45 -5.21
C THR A 222 -13.16 -1.36 -4.25
N GLN A 223 -12.90 -1.74 -3.00
CA GLN A 223 -12.41 -0.79 -1.99
C GLN A 223 -10.98 -0.29 -2.26
N HIS A 224 -10.18 -1.06 -3.00
CA HIS A 224 -8.76 -0.80 -3.19
C HIS A 224 -8.43 0.11 -4.37
N PHE A 225 -7.45 0.98 -4.17
CA PHE A 225 -6.86 1.80 -5.21
C PHE A 225 -5.34 1.76 -5.13
N ALA A 226 -4.69 1.62 -6.29
CA ALA A 226 -3.28 1.89 -6.44
C ALA A 226 -3.08 3.39 -6.65
N VAL A 227 -2.16 4.01 -5.91
CA VAL A 227 -1.95 5.47 -5.94
C VAL A 227 -0.48 5.79 -6.14
N VAL A 228 -0.17 6.62 -7.15
CA VAL A 228 1.20 7.08 -7.44
C VAL A 228 1.27 8.59 -7.53
N HIS A 229 2.39 9.19 -7.10
CA HIS A 229 2.68 10.60 -7.37
C HIS A 229 2.94 10.85 -8.84
N GLY A 230 2.25 11.85 -9.40
CA GLY A 230 2.29 12.23 -10.81
C GLY A 230 0.91 12.21 -11.44
N ASP A 231 0.83 12.83 -12.61
CA ASP A 231 -0.32 12.71 -13.51
C ASP A 231 0.08 11.80 -14.66
N VAL A 232 -0.49 10.59 -14.68
CA VAL A 232 -0.24 9.58 -15.72
C VAL A 232 -1.51 9.14 -16.42
N ILE A 233 -2.56 10.00 -16.41
CA ILE A 233 -3.83 9.66 -17.04
C ILE A 233 -3.65 9.38 -18.53
N LYS A 234 -2.81 10.15 -19.23
CA LYS A 234 -2.63 9.97 -20.67
C LYS A 234 -2.08 8.58 -20.98
N GLU A 235 -1.03 8.17 -20.27
CA GLU A 235 -0.39 6.86 -20.41
C GLU A 235 -1.37 5.71 -20.10
N LEU A 236 -2.22 5.88 -19.07
CA LEU A 236 -3.24 4.89 -18.73
C LEU A 236 -4.34 4.80 -19.79
N MET A 237 -4.80 5.94 -20.33
CA MET A 237 -5.79 5.97 -21.42
C MET A 237 -5.23 5.31 -22.69
N ASP A 238 -3.97 5.61 -23.05
CA ASP A 238 -3.29 5.00 -24.19
C ASP A 238 -3.19 3.47 -24.00
N LEU A 239 -2.83 3.00 -22.80
CA LEU A 239 -2.79 1.57 -22.49
C LEU A 239 -4.16 0.90 -22.58
N CYS A 240 -5.20 1.54 -22.03
CA CYS A 240 -6.56 1.00 -22.11
C CYS A 240 -7.02 0.89 -23.57
N SER A 241 -6.67 1.85 -24.43
CA SER A 241 -6.96 1.79 -25.86
C SER A 241 -6.20 0.66 -26.57
N ILE A 242 -4.96 0.38 -26.18
CA ILE A 242 -4.15 -0.71 -26.77
C ILE A 242 -4.70 -2.09 -26.38
N LEU A 243 -5.15 -2.22 -25.13
CA LEU A 243 -5.63 -3.47 -24.56
C LEU A 243 -7.15 -3.67 -24.69
N ASP A 244 -7.85 -2.71 -25.30
CA ASP A 244 -9.31 -2.68 -25.44
C ASP A 244 -10.05 -2.81 -24.10
N LEU A 245 -9.57 -2.10 -23.07
CA LEU A 245 -10.17 -2.11 -21.74
C LEU A 245 -11.29 -1.07 -21.64
N LYS A 246 -12.36 -1.42 -20.93
CA LYS A 246 -13.36 -0.43 -20.52
C LYS A 246 -12.74 0.59 -19.55
N VAL A 247 -13.01 1.88 -19.78
CA VAL A 247 -12.49 2.96 -18.93
C VAL A 247 -13.61 3.77 -18.30
N VAL A 248 -13.47 4.04 -17.00
CA VAL A 248 -14.23 5.06 -16.28
C VAL A 248 -13.25 6.10 -15.76
N LYS A 249 -13.19 7.25 -16.43
CA LYS A 249 -12.41 8.40 -15.94
C LYS A 249 -13.29 9.30 -15.07
N ILE A 250 -12.80 9.63 -13.89
CA ILE A 250 -13.49 10.47 -12.89
C ILE A 250 -12.85 11.85 -12.79
#